data_AF-A0A0C2I4K1-F1
#
_entry.id   AF-A0A0C2I4K1-F1
#
_cell.length_a   1.000
_cell.length_b   1.000
_cell.length_c   1.000
_cell.angle_alpha   90.00
_cell.angle_beta   90.00
_cell.angle_gamma   90.00
#
_symmetry.space_group_name_H-M   'P 1'
#
loop_
_entity.id
_entity.type
_entity.pdbx_description
1 polymer ?
#
loop_
_entity_poly.entity_id
_entity_poly.type
_entity_poly.pdbx_seq_one_letter_code
_entity_poly.pdbx_strand_id
1 'polypeptide(L)'
;MAAELPDIQRVEGRLKKLTAKSLYKRGNAYSFDVDGQSMWFLTNERSWNPTSPFLAEGDRVELAVLDTPLTPTGERWVYALRNLEDDGVYIAHFAWQGTSEPYAATRIPPGSEHRYVLALTALLMAILGMGACMGAVTGTATNSESWLFLGGLCVGAWLLFAVPLYITRWRWKAGFPTRRQRVTEAVYRCLDLGSPLAPNRPVRAV
;
A
#
# COMPACT_ATOMS: atom_id res chain seq x y z
N MET A 1 -23.73 14.37 0.15
CA MET A 1 -22.55 15.23 0.39
C MET A 1 -21.31 14.50 -0.09
N ALA A 2 -20.69 14.95 -1.18
CA ALA A 2 -19.40 14.41 -1.61
C ALA A 2 -18.35 14.85 -0.58
N ALA A 3 -17.81 13.92 0.19
CA ALA A 3 -16.73 14.24 1.13
C ALA A 3 -15.58 14.90 0.35
N GLU A 4 -15.19 16.10 0.77
CA GLU A 4 -14.07 16.83 0.19
C GLU A 4 -12.80 15.97 0.25
N LEU A 5 -12.09 15.97 -0.87
CA LEU A 5 -10.79 15.32 -0.99
C LEU A 5 -9.76 16.19 -0.27
N PRO A 6 -8.71 15.58 0.31
CA PRO A 6 -7.58 16.35 0.84
C PRO A 6 -6.96 17.18 -0.29
N ASP A 7 -6.45 18.37 0.07
CA ASP A 7 -5.67 19.16 -0.87
C ASP A 7 -4.31 18.49 -1.11
N ILE A 8 -4.07 18.08 -2.35
CA ILE A 8 -2.86 17.37 -2.77
C ILE A 8 -2.14 18.27 -3.77
N GLN A 9 -0.97 18.74 -3.36
CA GLN A 9 -0.16 19.65 -4.16
C GLN A 9 0.97 18.90 -4.86
N ARG A 10 1.24 19.33 -6.10
CA ARG A 10 2.42 18.91 -6.85
C ARG A 10 3.57 19.81 -6.43
N VAL A 11 4.66 19.22 -5.93
CA VAL A 11 5.89 19.93 -5.59
C VAL A 11 7.03 19.34 -6.41
N GLU A 12 7.82 20.19 -7.04
CA GLU A 12 8.98 19.78 -7.82
C GLU A 12 10.23 20.38 -7.21
N GLY A 13 11.33 19.65 -7.22
CA GLY A 13 12.60 20.18 -6.75
C GLY A 13 13.67 19.12 -6.63
N ARG A 14 14.66 19.38 -5.78
CA ARG A 14 15.76 18.45 -5.51
C ARG A 14 15.76 18.00 -4.07
N LEU A 15 15.97 16.71 -3.86
CA LEU A 15 16.11 16.13 -2.53
C LEU A 15 17.36 16.68 -1.84
N LYS A 16 17.20 17.21 -0.63
CA LYS A 16 18.30 17.63 0.26
C LYS A 16 18.15 16.99 1.64
N LYS A 17 19.25 16.78 2.35
CA LYS A 17 19.30 16.21 3.71
C LYS A 17 18.54 14.86 3.82
N LEU A 18 18.63 14.04 2.77
CA LEU A 18 17.92 12.77 2.71
C LEU A 18 18.38 11.85 3.85
N THR A 19 17.44 11.44 4.70
CA THR A 19 17.71 10.60 5.86
C THR A 19 16.65 9.52 5.99
N ALA A 20 17.06 8.25 6.06
CA ALA A 20 16.15 7.17 6.42
C ALA A 20 15.90 7.18 7.93
N LYS A 21 14.63 7.11 8.34
CA LYS A 21 14.18 7.16 9.74
C LYS A 21 13.15 6.07 10.00
N SER A 22 13.13 5.55 11.22
CA SER A 22 12.05 4.67 11.68
C SER A 22 11.04 5.47 12.48
N LEU A 23 9.78 5.44 12.06
CA LEU A 23 8.66 6.06 12.74
C LEU A 23 7.93 5.00 13.57
N TYR A 24 7.97 5.19 14.89
CA TYR A 24 7.27 4.33 15.84
C TYR A 24 5.79 4.15 15.44
N LYS A 25 5.35 2.89 15.32
CA LYS A 25 4.01 2.44 14.85
C LYS A 25 3.63 2.73 13.39
N ARG A 26 4.40 3.54 12.64
CA ARG A 26 4.09 3.87 11.23
C ARG A 26 5.01 3.19 10.22
N GLY A 27 6.15 2.66 10.66
CA GLY A 27 7.09 1.95 9.78
C GLY A 27 8.30 2.81 9.46
N ASN A 28 9.00 2.50 8.37
CA ASN A 28 10.19 3.24 7.96
C ASN A 28 9.79 4.38 7.01
N ALA A 29 10.57 5.45 6.99
CA ALA A 29 10.29 6.62 6.17
C ALA A 29 11.59 7.31 5.76
N TYR A 30 11.57 7.96 4.59
CA TYR A 30 12.57 8.94 4.21
C TYR A 30 12.12 10.33 4.66
N SER A 31 13.02 11.05 5.30
CA SER A 31 12.88 12.45 5.66
C SER A 31 13.85 13.25 4.81
N PHE A 32 13.36 14.29 4.15
CA PHE A 32 14.16 15.12 3.26
C PHE A 32 13.57 16.52 3.14
N ASP A 33 14.36 17.46 2.63
CA ASP A 33 13.93 18.82 2.34
C ASP A 33 13.84 19.02 0.82
N VAL A 34 12.75 19.65 0.37
CA VAL A 34 12.59 20.17 -1.00
C VAL A 34 12.19 21.63 -0.90
N ASP A 35 12.96 22.52 -1.56
CA ASP A 35 12.78 23.98 -1.52
C ASP A 35 12.64 24.58 -0.12
N GLY A 36 13.38 24.03 0.85
CA GLY A 36 13.38 24.49 2.24
C GLY A 36 12.22 23.96 3.08
N GLN A 37 11.34 23.15 2.50
CA GLN A 37 10.26 22.48 3.22
C GLN A 37 10.62 21.04 3.54
N SER A 38 10.47 20.67 4.82
CA SER A 38 10.73 19.30 5.29
C SER A 38 9.53 18.38 5.03
N MET A 39 9.82 17.19 4.51
CA MET A 39 8.83 16.24 4.01
C MET A 39 9.16 14.82 4.46
N TRP A 40 8.11 14.00 4.56
CA TRP A 40 8.20 12.58 4.91
C TRP A 40 7.54 11.69 3.87
N PHE A 41 8.29 10.69 3.42
CA PHE A 41 7.84 9.65 2.52
C PHE A 41 7.93 8.29 3.21
N LEU A 42 6.79 7.70 3.56
CA LEU A 42 6.71 6.39 4.21
C LEU A 42 7.05 5.25 3.24
N THR A 43 7.75 4.24 3.75
CA THR A 43 8.15 3.04 3.03
C THR A 43 8.00 1.78 3.91
N ASN A 44 7.77 0.66 3.26
CA ASN A 44 7.70 -0.69 3.80
C ASN A 44 9.06 -1.41 3.73
N GLU A 45 10.14 -0.72 3.39
CA GLU A 45 11.48 -1.27 3.52
C GLU A 45 11.72 -1.74 4.95
N ARG A 46 12.20 -2.97 5.12
CA ARG A 46 12.37 -3.59 6.45
C ARG A 46 13.61 -3.11 7.19
N SER A 47 14.60 -2.57 6.49
CA SER A 47 15.88 -2.15 7.07
C SER A 47 16.05 -0.63 7.02
N TRP A 48 16.67 -0.09 8.08
CA TRP A 48 17.05 1.32 8.18
C TRP A 48 18.13 1.70 7.17
N ASN A 49 19.01 0.77 6.83
CA ASN A 49 19.96 0.90 5.74
C ASN A 49 19.54 -0.09 4.63
N PRO A 50 18.72 0.34 3.67
CA PRO A 50 18.32 -0.53 2.58
C PRO A 50 19.56 -0.94 1.81
N THR A 51 19.67 -2.23 1.49
CA THR A 51 20.79 -2.76 0.69
C THR A 51 20.76 -2.22 -0.74
N SER A 52 19.62 -1.64 -1.16
CA SER A 52 19.41 -0.94 -2.42
C SER A 52 18.53 0.30 -2.19
N PRO A 53 19.09 1.44 -1.75
CA PRO A 53 18.34 2.69 -1.64
C PRO A 53 17.83 3.10 -3.02
N PHE A 54 16.56 3.48 -3.11
CA PHE A 54 15.93 3.90 -4.37
C PHE A 54 15.82 5.42 -4.52
N LEU A 55 16.30 6.18 -3.52
CA LEU A 55 16.41 7.63 -3.54
C LEU A 55 17.85 8.01 -3.21
N ALA A 56 18.39 8.98 -3.94
CA ALA A 56 19.67 9.61 -3.63
C ALA A 56 19.49 11.10 -3.33
N GLU A 57 20.39 11.65 -2.50
CA GLU A 57 20.45 13.09 -2.29
C GLU A 57 20.87 13.79 -3.59
N GLY A 58 20.21 14.89 -3.91
CA GLY A 58 20.44 15.66 -5.14
C GLY A 58 19.53 15.26 -6.32
N ASP A 59 18.82 14.13 -6.24
CA ASP A 59 17.88 13.69 -7.27
C ASP A 59 16.79 14.73 -7.50
N ARG A 60 16.46 14.95 -8.77
CA ARG A 60 15.28 15.75 -9.17
C ARG A 60 14.03 14.92 -9.02
N VAL A 61 13.04 15.45 -8.32
CA VAL A 61 11.80 14.72 -8.00
C VAL A 61 10.56 15.56 -8.24
N GLU A 62 9.47 14.90 -8.63
CA GLU A 62 8.11 15.42 -8.59
C GLU A 62 7.36 14.69 -7.47
N LEU A 63 6.68 15.43 -6.60
CA LEU A 63 6.05 14.92 -5.39
C LEU A 63 4.56 15.25 -5.39
N ALA A 64 3.73 14.27 -4.98
CA ALA A 64 2.35 14.52 -4.59
C ALA A 64 2.29 14.61 -3.06
N VAL A 65 2.06 15.81 -2.55
CA VAL A 65 2.19 16.13 -1.12
C VAL A 65 0.83 16.50 -0.54
N LEU A 66 0.54 16.05 0.68
CA LEU A 66 -0.58 16.56 1.46
C LEU A 66 -0.28 18.00 1.89
N ASP A 67 -1.09 18.96 1.44
CA ASP A 67 -0.84 20.38 1.74
C ASP A 67 -0.92 20.68 3.24
N THR A 68 -1.84 20.00 3.93
CA THR A 68 -2.04 20.14 5.37
C THR A 68 -0.80 19.63 6.14
N PRO A 69 -0.13 20.48 6.94
CA PRO A 69 1.01 20.05 7.74
C PRO A 69 0.58 19.06 8.82
N LEU A 70 1.40 18.02 9.03
CA LEU A 70 1.09 16.99 10.02
C LEU A 70 1.61 17.33 11.42
N THR A 71 2.66 18.12 11.49
CA THR A 71 3.29 18.54 12.73
C THR A 71 3.16 20.05 12.90
N PRO A 72 3.25 20.57 14.15
CA PRO A 72 3.37 22.00 14.39
C PRO A 72 4.61 22.63 13.72
N THR A 73 5.62 21.80 13.40
CA THR A 73 6.84 22.19 12.70
C THR A 73 6.65 22.36 11.18
N GLY A 74 5.46 22.07 10.64
CA GLY A 74 5.13 22.28 9.22
C GLY A 74 5.54 21.12 8.31
N GLU A 75 5.86 19.96 8.86
CA GLU A 75 6.27 18.80 8.07
C GLU A 75 5.09 18.22 7.28
N ARG A 76 5.31 17.91 6.01
CA ARG A 76 4.27 17.40 5.10
C ARG A 76 4.47 15.92 4.74
N TRP A 77 3.35 15.23 4.50
CA TRP A 77 3.36 13.86 3.99
C TRP A 77 3.40 13.80 2.49
N VAL A 78 4.26 12.96 1.96
CA VAL A 78 4.33 12.64 0.54
C VAL A 78 3.55 11.36 0.28
N TYR A 79 2.54 11.44 -0.59
CA TYR A 79 1.78 10.28 -1.06
C TYR A 79 2.56 9.48 -2.09
N ALA A 80 3.20 10.20 -3.01
CA ALA A 80 3.89 9.63 -4.14
C ALA A 80 5.07 10.52 -4.54
N LEU A 81 6.11 9.89 -5.05
CA LEU A 81 7.33 10.51 -5.52
C LEU A 81 7.65 9.92 -6.90
N ARG A 82 7.92 10.78 -7.86
CA ARG A 82 8.53 10.41 -9.14
C ARG A 82 9.94 10.95 -9.17
N ASN A 83 10.91 10.06 -9.30
CA ASN A 83 12.30 10.42 -9.50
C ASN A 83 12.53 10.62 -11.00
N LEU A 84 13.07 11.79 -11.36
CA LEU A 84 13.27 12.19 -12.75
C LEU A 84 14.60 11.70 -13.32
N GLU A 85 15.52 11.22 -12.48
CA GLU A 85 16.80 10.68 -12.93
C GLU A 85 16.66 9.24 -13.44
N ASP A 86 15.84 8.41 -12.79
CA ASP A 86 15.59 7.00 -13.15
C ASP A 86 14.18 6.75 -13.73
N ASP A 87 13.37 7.81 -13.86
CA ASP A 87 11.92 7.78 -14.19
C ASP A 87 11.11 6.83 -13.28
N GLY A 88 11.61 6.55 -12.08
CA GLY A 88 10.99 5.68 -11.09
C GLY A 88 9.82 6.36 -10.40
N VAL A 89 8.66 5.71 -10.35
CA VAL A 89 7.48 6.20 -9.63
C VAL A 89 7.22 5.34 -8.41
N TYR A 90 7.18 5.98 -7.24
CA TYR A 90 7.05 5.36 -5.93
C TYR A 90 5.80 5.90 -5.23
N ILE A 91 4.92 5.02 -4.74
CA ILE A 91 3.69 5.42 -4.02
C ILE A 91 3.64 4.73 -2.66
N ALA A 92 3.47 5.53 -1.62
CA ALA A 92 3.41 5.11 -0.24
C ALA A 92 2.00 4.59 0.10
N HIS A 93 1.67 3.36 -0.33
CA HIS A 93 0.38 2.73 -0.01
C HIS A 93 0.37 2.16 1.41
N PHE A 94 1.51 1.63 1.87
CA PHE A 94 1.65 1.01 3.18
C PHE A 94 1.52 2.01 4.33
N ALA A 95 1.89 3.26 4.07
CA ALA A 95 1.74 4.40 4.98
C ALA A 95 0.34 4.53 5.61
N TRP A 96 -0.68 4.13 4.85
CA TRP A 96 -2.08 4.34 5.20
C TRP A 96 -2.75 3.10 5.80
N GLN A 97 -1.98 2.05 6.08
CA GLN A 97 -2.46 0.87 6.79
C GLN A 97 -2.77 1.23 8.24
N GLY A 98 -3.97 0.86 8.71
CA GLY A 98 -4.42 1.10 10.09
C GLY A 98 -4.99 2.50 10.37
N THR A 99 -4.65 3.55 9.62
CA THR A 99 -5.30 4.86 9.78
C THR A 99 -6.74 4.83 9.27
N SER A 100 -7.65 5.57 9.91
CA SER A 100 -9.03 5.86 9.49
C SER A 100 -9.20 7.27 8.92
N GLU A 101 -8.10 8.01 8.81
CA GLU A 101 -8.09 9.45 8.54
C GLU A 101 -8.66 9.80 7.15
N PRO A 102 -9.26 11.00 7.01
CA PRO A 102 -9.91 11.45 5.78
C PRO A 102 -8.97 11.52 4.57
N TYR A 103 -7.69 11.75 4.83
CA TYR A 103 -6.63 11.93 3.84
C TYR A 103 -5.92 10.62 3.45
N ALA A 104 -6.34 9.46 3.98
CA ALA A 104 -5.66 8.19 3.74
C ALA A 104 -5.88 7.66 2.31
N ALA A 105 -4.81 7.27 1.61
CA ALA A 105 -4.89 6.58 0.32
C ALA A 105 -5.23 5.08 0.49
N THR A 106 -5.34 4.33 -0.61
CA THR A 106 -5.65 2.89 -0.56
C THR A 106 -4.55 2.10 0.14
N ARG A 107 -4.96 1.19 1.04
CA ARG A 107 -4.05 0.31 1.82
C ARG A 107 -3.37 -0.75 0.96
N ILE A 108 -4.11 -1.24 -0.04
CA ILE A 108 -3.68 -2.27 -0.97
C ILE A 108 -3.36 -1.55 -2.28
N PRO A 109 -2.15 -1.71 -2.82
CA PRO A 109 -1.80 -1.17 -4.13
C PRO A 109 -2.74 -1.72 -5.22
N PRO A 110 -3.27 -0.88 -6.11
CA PRO A 110 -4.07 -1.35 -7.24
C PRO A 110 -3.34 -2.43 -8.04
N GLY A 111 -4.03 -3.52 -8.39
CA GLY A 111 -3.45 -4.60 -9.18
C GLY A 111 -2.63 -5.63 -8.38
N SER A 112 -2.37 -5.38 -7.09
CA SER A 112 -1.67 -6.33 -6.21
C SER A 112 -2.60 -7.33 -5.50
N GLU A 113 -3.92 -7.22 -5.67
CA GLU A 113 -4.91 -8.00 -4.91
C GLU A 113 -4.71 -9.51 -5.08
N HIS A 114 -4.33 -9.94 -6.29
CA HIS A 114 -4.07 -11.35 -6.59
C HIS A 114 -2.93 -11.92 -5.73
N ARG A 115 -1.91 -11.12 -5.38
CA ARG A 115 -0.81 -11.57 -4.50
C ARG A 115 -1.32 -11.87 -3.09
N TYR A 116 -2.23 -11.04 -2.57
CA TYR A 116 -2.84 -11.27 -1.26
C TYR A 116 -3.76 -12.49 -1.27
N VAL A 117 -4.56 -12.66 -2.32
CA VAL A 117 -5.42 -13.84 -2.48
C VAL A 117 -4.59 -15.12 -2.63
N LEU A 118 -3.48 -15.07 -3.37
CA LEU A 118 -2.53 -16.19 -3.47
C LEU A 118 -1.89 -16.51 -2.11
N ALA A 119 -1.43 -15.50 -1.37
CA ALA A 119 -0.84 -15.70 -0.04
C ALA A 119 -1.85 -16.31 0.94
N LEU A 120 -3.11 -15.84 0.91
CA LEU A 120 -4.19 -16.42 1.69
C LEU A 120 -4.46 -17.87 1.28
N THR A 121 -4.51 -18.15 -0.02
CA THR A 121 -4.71 -19.51 -0.55
C THR A 121 -3.60 -20.44 -0.09
N ALA A 122 -2.34 -20.01 -0.19
CA ALA A 122 -1.19 -20.77 0.27
C ALA A 122 -1.23 -21.03 1.79
N LEU A 123 -1.61 -20.03 2.58
CA LEU A 123 -1.77 -20.18 4.03
C LEU A 123 -2.85 -21.21 4.39
N LEU A 124 -4.02 -21.13 3.76
CA LEU A 124 -5.13 -22.05 4.01
C LEU A 124 -4.78 -23.47 3.56
N MET A 125 -4.09 -23.63 2.42
CA MET A 125 -3.58 -24.93 1.97
C MET A 125 -2.54 -25.49 2.94
N ALA A 126 -1.66 -24.66 3.50
CA ALA A 126 -0.70 -25.09 4.51
C ALA A 126 -1.39 -25.56 5.80
N ILE A 127 -2.47 -24.88 6.22
CA ILE A 127 -3.29 -25.30 7.38
C ILE A 127 -3.95 -26.67 7.11
N LEU A 128 -4.55 -26.85 5.93
CA LEU A 128 -5.13 -28.14 5.54
C LEU A 128 -4.07 -29.25 5.48
N GLY A 129 -2.91 -28.96 4.89
CA GLY A 129 -1.78 -29.90 4.83
C GLY A 129 -1.24 -30.26 6.21
N MET A 130 -1.10 -29.29 7.11
CA MET A 130 -0.70 -29.53 8.49
C MET A 130 -1.71 -30.40 9.23
N GLY A 131 -3.01 -30.12 9.07
CA GLY A 131 -4.06 -30.98 9.61
C GLY A 131 -3.97 -32.41 9.07
N ALA A 132 -3.51 -32.60 7.84
CA ALA A 132 -3.47 -33.91 7.18
C ALA A 132 -2.31 -34.73 7.73
N CYS A 133 -1.15 -34.08 7.85
CA CYS A 133 0.02 -34.66 8.51
C CYS A 133 -0.30 -35.03 9.97
N MET A 134 -0.96 -34.15 10.72
CA MET A 134 -1.37 -34.44 12.10
C MET A 134 -2.33 -35.63 12.17
N GLY A 135 -3.39 -35.63 11.35
CA GLY A 135 -4.36 -36.72 11.31
C GLY A 135 -3.74 -38.07 10.94
N ALA A 136 -2.73 -38.08 10.07
CA ALA A 136 -1.98 -39.29 9.73
C ALA A 136 -1.14 -39.81 10.91
N VAL A 137 -0.51 -38.91 11.67
CA VAL A 137 0.29 -39.27 12.86
C VAL A 137 -0.59 -39.77 14.01
N THR A 138 -1.77 -39.17 14.20
CA THR A 138 -2.68 -39.52 15.30
C THR A 138 -3.67 -40.64 14.98
N GLY A 139 -3.63 -41.18 13.75
CA GLY A 139 -4.57 -42.21 13.30
C GLY A 139 -6.02 -41.74 13.13
N THR A 140 -6.26 -40.42 13.12
CA THR A 140 -7.59 -39.81 12.96
C THR A 140 -7.87 -39.32 11.54
N ALA A 141 -6.97 -39.61 10.59
CA ALA A 141 -7.05 -39.20 9.20
C ALA A 141 -8.35 -39.61 8.49
N THR A 142 -9.02 -40.68 8.95
CA THR A 142 -10.23 -41.25 8.34
C THR A 142 -11.53 -40.57 8.74
N ASN A 143 -11.52 -39.60 9.68
CA ASN A 143 -12.73 -38.90 10.12
C ASN A 143 -13.20 -37.88 9.06
N SER A 144 -13.98 -38.34 8.10
CA SER A 144 -14.48 -37.54 6.97
C SER A 144 -15.26 -36.29 7.40
N GLU A 145 -16.01 -36.36 8.50
CA GLU A 145 -16.80 -35.22 9.01
C GLU A 145 -15.92 -34.05 9.46
N SER A 146 -14.81 -34.33 10.15
CA SER A 146 -13.86 -33.30 10.60
C SER A 146 -13.15 -32.64 9.41
N TRP A 147 -12.86 -33.41 8.37
CA TRP A 147 -12.28 -32.91 7.12
C TRP A 147 -13.22 -32.02 6.33
N LEU A 148 -14.50 -32.41 6.22
CA LEU A 148 -15.53 -31.60 5.59
C LEU A 148 -15.73 -30.28 6.34
N PHE A 149 -15.75 -30.33 7.68
CA PHE A 149 -15.87 -29.14 8.51
C PHE A 149 -14.68 -28.18 8.33
N LEU A 150 -13.45 -28.70 8.43
CA LEU A 150 -12.24 -27.89 8.29
C LEU A 150 -12.10 -27.32 6.86
N GLY A 151 -12.37 -28.14 5.84
CA GLY A 151 -12.40 -27.69 4.45
C GLY A 151 -13.44 -26.59 4.22
N GLY A 152 -14.65 -26.77 4.76
CA GLY A 152 -15.71 -25.76 4.73
C GLY A 152 -15.29 -24.46 5.43
N LEU A 153 -14.61 -24.53 6.57
CA LEU A 153 -14.08 -23.37 7.28
C LEU A 153 -13.02 -22.65 6.46
N CYS A 154 -12.08 -23.38 5.84
CA CYS A 154 -11.07 -22.79 4.96
C CYS A 154 -11.69 -22.11 3.73
N VAL A 155 -12.66 -22.75 3.07
CA VAL A 155 -13.39 -22.15 1.94
C VAL A 155 -14.18 -20.92 2.38
N GLY A 156 -14.87 -21.00 3.52
CA GLY A 156 -15.61 -19.87 4.11
C GLY A 156 -14.69 -18.69 4.42
N ALA A 157 -13.55 -18.94 5.05
CA ALA A 157 -12.53 -17.93 5.31
C ALA A 157 -11.97 -17.34 4.02
N TRP A 158 -11.67 -18.18 3.02
CA TRP A 158 -11.21 -17.73 1.71
C TRP A 158 -12.21 -16.78 1.06
N LEU A 159 -13.49 -17.17 0.99
CA LEU A 159 -14.56 -16.35 0.43
C LEU A 159 -14.73 -15.04 1.20
N LEU A 160 -14.71 -15.09 2.53
CA LEU A 160 -14.87 -13.93 3.40
C LEU A 160 -13.82 -12.84 3.13
N PHE A 161 -12.58 -13.21 2.79
CA PHE A 161 -11.52 -12.25 2.51
C PHE A 161 -11.35 -11.93 1.01
N ALA A 162 -11.45 -12.93 0.13
CA ALA A 162 -11.23 -12.74 -1.30
C ALA A 162 -12.39 -11.98 -1.97
N VAL A 163 -13.64 -12.32 -1.64
CA VAL A 163 -14.82 -11.74 -2.29
C VAL A 163 -14.90 -10.22 -2.08
N PRO A 164 -14.74 -9.67 -0.86
CA PRO A 164 -14.75 -8.21 -0.68
C PRO A 164 -13.64 -7.49 -1.45
N LEU A 165 -12.44 -8.08 -1.57
CA LEU A 165 -11.36 -7.49 -2.37
C LEU A 165 -11.73 -7.39 -3.85
N TYR A 166 -12.31 -8.44 -4.43
CA TYR A 166 -12.77 -8.40 -5.81
C TYR A 166 -13.98 -7.50 -6.02
N ILE A 167 -14.93 -7.46 -5.08
CA ILE A 167 -16.08 -6.56 -5.14
C ILE A 167 -15.63 -5.10 -5.09
N THR A 168 -14.72 -4.74 -4.17
CA THR A 168 -14.21 -3.36 -4.08
C THR A 168 -13.48 -2.93 -5.35
N ARG A 169 -12.75 -3.83 -6.00
CA ARG A 169 -12.12 -3.57 -7.29
C ARG A 169 -13.14 -3.44 -8.42
N TRP A 170 -14.14 -4.32 -8.47
CA TRP A 170 -15.20 -4.25 -9.46
C TRP A 170 -15.99 -2.95 -9.34
N ARG A 171 -16.38 -2.57 -8.11
CA ARG A 171 -17.04 -1.28 -7.83
C ARG A 171 -16.21 -0.09 -8.28
N TRP A 172 -14.90 -0.14 -8.08
CA TRP A 172 -14.00 0.91 -8.54
C TRP A 172 -14.00 1.02 -10.07
N LYS A 173 -13.86 -0.11 -10.78
CA LYS A 173 -13.96 -0.17 -12.25
C LYS A 173 -15.32 0.30 -12.77
N ALA A 174 -16.39 0.03 -12.03
CA ALA A 174 -17.75 0.43 -12.37
C ALA A 174 -18.04 1.92 -12.07
N GLY A 175 -17.05 2.71 -11.63
CA GLY A 175 -17.22 4.15 -11.38
C GLY A 175 -17.78 4.49 -10.00
N PHE A 176 -17.76 3.55 -9.05
CA PHE A 176 -18.17 3.76 -7.66
C PHE A 176 -16.99 3.70 -6.68
N PRO A 177 -15.99 4.60 -6.79
CA PRO A 177 -14.82 4.58 -5.93
C PRO A 177 -15.16 4.99 -4.49
N THR A 178 -14.59 4.26 -3.55
CA THR A 178 -14.52 4.65 -2.15
C THR A 178 -13.69 5.93 -1.98
N ARG A 179 -13.78 6.59 -0.82
CA ARG A 179 -13.01 7.80 -0.54
C ARG A 179 -11.50 7.61 -0.75
N ARG A 180 -10.93 6.53 -0.22
CA ARG A 180 -9.48 6.23 -0.34
C ARG A 180 -9.05 6.01 -1.78
N GLN A 181 -9.91 5.38 -2.57
CA GLN A 181 -9.69 5.19 -4.01
C GLN A 181 -9.68 6.54 -4.73
N ARG A 182 -10.58 7.46 -4.39
CA ARG A 182 -10.57 8.83 -4.93
C ARG A 182 -9.33 9.64 -4.53
N VAL A 183 -8.85 9.51 -3.29
CA VAL A 183 -7.56 10.10 -2.87
C VAL A 183 -6.42 9.55 -3.74
N THR A 184 -6.42 8.24 -3.97
CA THR A 184 -5.41 7.60 -4.82
C THR A 184 -5.50 8.09 -6.27
N GLU A 185 -6.70 8.23 -6.83
CA GLU A 185 -6.89 8.83 -8.16
C GLU A 185 -6.38 10.28 -8.21
N ALA A 186 -6.61 11.08 -7.17
CA ALA A 186 -6.10 12.44 -7.09
C ALA A 186 -4.57 12.49 -7.07
N VAL A 187 -3.91 11.59 -6.33
CA VAL A 187 -2.45 11.43 -6.34
C VAL A 187 -1.93 11.07 -7.75
N TYR A 188 -2.56 10.11 -8.42
CA TYR A 188 -2.16 9.71 -9.77
C TYR A 188 -2.35 10.85 -10.80
N ARG A 189 -3.43 11.62 -10.70
CA ARG A 189 -3.66 12.80 -11.54
C ARG A 189 -2.65 13.91 -11.25
N CYS A 190 -2.32 14.14 -9.99
CA CYS A 190 -1.36 15.16 -9.56
C CYS A 190 0.03 14.96 -10.22
N LEU A 191 0.48 13.71 -10.35
CA LEU A 191 1.74 13.35 -10.99
C LEU A 191 1.62 12.91 -12.47
N ASP A 192 0.46 13.10 -13.10
CA ASP A 192 0.19 12.71 -14.49
C ASP A 192 0.50 11.22 -14.82
N LEU A 193 0.15 10.32 -13.88
CA LEU A 193 0.43 8.89 -13.98
C LEU A 193 -0.68 8.09 -14.70
N GLY A 194 -1.74 8.77 -15.16
CA GLY A 194 -2.94 8.13 -15.69
C GLY A 194 -3.88 7.64 -14.60
N SER A 195 -4.45 6.44 -14.76
CA SER A 195 -5.39 5.86 -13.79
C SER A 195 -4.70 4.88 -12.84
N PRO A 196 -5.05 4.82 -11.55
CA PRO A 196 -4.57 3.77 -10.67
C PRO A 196 -4.86 2.35 -11.17
N LEU A 197 -5.93 2.16 -11.96
CA LEU A 197 -6.32 0.87 -12.52
C LEU A 197 -5.58 0.51 -13.81
N ALA A 198 -5.02 1.50 -14.50
CA ALA A 198 -4.29 1.39 -15.75
C ALA A 198 -3.27 2.54 -15.79
N PRO A 199 -2.15 2.42 -15.07
CA PRO A 199 -1.16 3.48 -15.01
C PRO A 199 -0.42 3.57 -16.34
N ASN A 200 -0.06 4.79 -16.74
CA ASN A 200 0.69 5.03 -17.97
C ASN A 200 2.15 4.56 -17.86
N ARG A 201 2.62 4.28 -16.64
CA ARG A 201 4.01 3.92 -16.31
C ARG A 201 4.06 2.89 -15.19
N PRO A 202 5.17 2.13 -15.06
CA PRO A 202 5.34 1.21 -13.95
C PRO A 202 5.41 1.97 -12.62
N VAL A 203 4.50 1.64 -11.71
CA VAL A 203 4.44 2.22 -10.36
C VAL A 203 4.90 1.20 -9.34
N ARG A 204 5.84 1.58 -8.48
CA ARG A 204 6.29 0.78 -7.34
C ARG A 204 5.54 1.21 -6.09
N ALA A 205 4.81 0.25 -5.51
CA ALA A 205 4.25 0.44 -4.18
C ALA A 205 5.35 0.25 -3.16
N VAL A 206 5.60 1.29 -2.38
CA VAL A 206 6.55 1.30 -1.27
C VAL A 206 5.82 1.49 0.05
#